data_AF-A0AAD3DEK1-F1
#
_entry.id   AF-A0AAD3DEK1-F1
#
_cell.length_a   1.000
_cell.length_b   1.000
_cell.length_c   1.000
_cell.angle_alpha   90.00
_cell.angle_beta   90.00
_cell.angle_gamma   90.00
#
_symmetry.space_group_name_H-M   'P 1'
#
loop_
_entity.id
_entity.type
_entity.pdbx_description
1 polymer ?
#
loop_
_entity_poly.entity_id
_entity_poly.type
_entity_poly.pdbx_seq_one_letter_code
_entity_poly.pdbx_strand_id
1 'polypeptide(L)'
;MKSQFKKQQKQKEKQNRKSRKRKLSQQSDNSQSKQQNVEVSKKIDNRVVENTTTNDAASTSVINHVIQWLEKRKKPIPDRIDQAPSSIELEQIMRLLPPLKERERRALLRFVEKAMKQKEDPGKEKKIEFQDSDGEYDIDSKHSHDEEKLNSKRGTWPANVEFSNSYRWDASVPSEIKTKYSKTVRKRAATFSRKVYFKKITDENHPAFGEFGLYCSLKHAKPGQWLLDYVGHVTMGEDQNKKSDYVSDFGENSELACDADTYGNEARFLNDFRNTGRHPNVEFNLRRDKNGELRQGVYVKQKKDSKDAEFDGIKQHEELLVSYGKSYWRSRVGNLTDFVWRLPGHPMPEGGKPPMNDIHERAQS
;
A
#
# COMPACT_ATOMS: atom_id res chain seq x y z
N MET A 1 57.84 8.87 -12.71
CA MET A 1 58.13 7.76 -11.77
C MET A 1 57.83 8.06 -10.29
N LYS A 2 58.29 9.18 -9.69
CA LYS A 2 58.08 9.47 -8.25
C LYS A 2 56.60 9.58 -7.80
N SER A 3 55.68 9.96 -8.71
CA SER A 3 54.23 10.08 -8.42
C SER A 3 53.52 8.73 -8.29
N GLN A 4 53.90 7.73 -9.09
CA GLN A 4 53.31 6.38 -9.02
C GLN A 4 53.75 5.63 -7.76
N PHE A 5 54.98 5.84 -7.30
CA PHE A 5 55.49 5.22 -6.07
C PHE A 5 54.73 5.71 -4.82
N LYS A 6 54.40 7.01 -4.73
CA LYS A 6 53.57 7.56 -3.65
C LYS A 6 52.13 7.01 -3.66
N LYS A 7 51.55 6.73 -4.84
CA LYS A 7 50.22 6.10 -4.94
C LYS A 7 50.23 4.64 -4.46
N GLN A 8 51.26 3.85 -4.80
CA GLN A 8 51.39 2.48 -4.30
C GLN A 8 51.60 2.41 -2.79
N GLN A 9 52.42 3.31 -2.21
CA GLN A 9 52.59 3.34 -0.75
C GLN A 9 51.29 3.66 -0.01
N LYS A 10 50.50 4.64 -0.49
CA LYS A 10 49.19 4.97 0.11
C LYS A 10 48.17 3.82 0.02
N GLN A 11 48.21 3.02 -1.05
CA GLN A 11 47.33 1.84 -1.18
C GLN A 11 47.75 0.73 -0.22
N LYS A 12 49.05 0.48 -0.06
CA LYS A 12 49.59 -0.51 0.88
C LYS A 12 49.27 -0.14 2.34
N GLU A 13 49.33 1.14 2.67
CA GLU A 13 48.96 1.66 3.99
C GLU A 13 47.46 1.51 4.30
N LYS A 14 46.59 1.75 3.29
CA LYS A 14 45.14 1.53 3.42
C LYS A 14 44.80 0.05 3.61
N GLN A 15 45.49 -0.85 2.92
CA GLN A 15 45.31 -2.29 3.09
C GLN A 15 45.76 -2.76 4.48
N ASN A 16 46.89 -2.25 4.98
CA ASN A 16 47.37 -2.56 6.33
C ASN A 16 46.46 -2.02 7.46
N ARG A 17 45.82 -0.85 7.25
CA ARG A 17 44.80 -0.35 8.19
C ARG A 17 43.54 -1.21 8.20
N LYS A 18 43.10 -1.72 7.04
CA LYS A 18 41.94 -2.62 6.96
C LYS A 18 42.21 -3.98 7.61
N SER A 19 43.41 -4.54 7.45
CA SER A 19 43.78 -5.81 8.09
C SER A 19 43.95 -5.69 9.62
N ARG A 20 44.48 -4.56 10.12
CA ARG A 20 44.51 -4.29 11.58
C ARG A 20 43.12 -4.15 12.19
N LYS A 21 42.17 -3.48 11.52
CA LYS A 21 40.78 -3.37 12.00
C LYS A 21 40.06 -4.72 12.07
N ARG A 22 40.32 -5.63 11.11
CA ARG A 22 39.77 -7.00 11.15
C ARG A 22 40.35 -7.86 12.27
N LYS A 23 41.65 -7.71 12.58
CA LYS A 23 42.27 -8.41 13.73
C LYS A 23 41.74 -7.93 15.08
N LEU A 24 41.42 -6.65 15.21
CA LEU A 24 40.86 -6.09 16.45
C LEU A 24 39.41 -6.52 16.71
N SER A 25 38.57 -6.69 15.67
CA SER A 25 37.18 -7.17 15.89
C SER A 25 37.12 -8.68 16.17
N GLN A 26 38.07 -9.47 15.68
CA GLN A 26 38.14 -10.91 16.01
C GLN A 26 38.66 -11.18 17.42
N GLN A 27 39.34 -10.23 18.06
CA GLN A 27 39.77 -10.34 19.45
C GLN A 27 38.66 -9.96 20.45
N SER A 28 37.71 -9.10 20.09
CA SER A 28 36.59 -8.73 20.97
C SER A 28 35.53 -9.84 21.10
N ASP A 29 35.34 -10.63 20.04
CA ASP A 29 34.31 -11.68 20.02
C ASP A 29 34.73 -12.95 20.80
N ASN A 30 36.03 -13.09 21.09
CA ASN A 30 36.58 -14.25 21.79
C ASN A 30 36.69 -14.07 23.32
N SER A 31 36.25 -12.92 23.84
CA SER A 31 36.26 -12.60 25.29
C SER A 31 34.88 -12.62 25.94
N GLN A 32 33.78 -12.76 25.19
CA GLN A 32 32.42 -12.82 25.75
C GLN A 32 31.83 -14.23 25.87
N SER A 33 32.52 -15.28 25.38
CA SER A 33 32.05 -16.67 25.42
C SER A 33 32.66 -17.53 26.55
N LYS A 34 33.42 -16.94 27.47
CA LYS A 34 33.97 -17.62 28.66
C LYS A 34 33.60 -16.86 29.94
N GLN A 35 32.32 -16.89 30.31
CA GLN A 35 31.85 -16.68 31.67
C GLN A 35 30.38 -17.15 31.75
N GLN A 36 30.21 -18.47 31.74
CA GLN A 36 29.03 -19.13 32.30
C GLN A 36 29.49 -19.93 33.52
N ASN A 37 28.63 -19.94 34.54
CA ASN A 37 28.58 -20.84 35.69
C ASN A 37 29.59 -20.58 36.82
N VAL A 38 29.08 -20.12 37.96
CA VAL A 38 28.99 -20.85 39.25
C VAL A 38 28.17 -19.99 40.24
N GLU A 39 27.44 -20.64 41.14
CA GLU A 39 26.73 -20.14 42.34
C GLU A 39 25.22 -19.83 42.30
N VAL A 40 24.48 -20.94 42.34
CA VAL A 40 23.35 -21.27 43.22
C VAL A 40 23.39 -20.54 44.59
N SER A 41 22.34 -19.76 44.93
CA SER A 41 21.44 -19.96 46.09
C SER A 41 20.73 -18.68 46.60
N LYS A 42 19.43 -18.83 46.89
CA LYS A 42 18.59 -18.09 47.86
C LYS A 42 18.17 -16.64 47.55
N LYS A 43 16.91 -16.48 47.12
CA LYS A 43 15.80 -15.97 47.98
C LYS A 43 14.51 -15.95 47.16
N ILE A 44 13.62 -16.89 47.47
CA ILE A 44 12.20 -16.86 47.08
C ILE A 44 11.50 -16.12 48.22
N ASP A 45 11.02 -14.90 47.94
CA ASP A 45 10.00 -14.26 48.76
C ASP A 45 8.66 -14.41 48.05
N ASN A 46 7.77 -15.12 48.73
CA ASN A 46 6.39 -15.34 48.36
C ASN A 46 5.63 -14.01 48.37
N ARG A 47 5.06 -13.62 47.24
CA ARG A 47 3.86 -12.79 47.24
C ARG A 47 2.76 -13.49 46.45
N VAL A 48 1.98 -14.23 47.20
CA VAL A 48 0.65 -14.72 46.85
C VAL A 48 -0.19 -13.50 46.46
N VAL A 49 -0.64 -13.48 45.21
CA VAL A 49 -1.85 -12.75 44.81
C VAL A 49 -2.71 -13.78 44.11
N GLU A 50 -3.64 -14.33 44.88
CA GLU A 50 -4.84 -14.97 44.36
C GLU A 50 -5.55 -13.98 43.45
N ASN A 51 -5.86 -14.41 42.22
CA ASN A 51 -7.02 -13.90 41.50
C ASN A 51 -7.57 -15.02 40.63
N THR A 52 -8.50 -15.76 41.26
CA THR A 52 -9.81 -16.11 40.72
C THR A 52 -9.92 -16.16 39.20
N THR A 53 -9.82 -17.38 38.70
CA THR A 53 -10.46 -17.84 37.46
C THR A 53 -11.95 -17.48 37.51
N THR A 54 -12.33 -16.43 36.77
CA THR A 54 -13.69 -16.22 36.31
C THR A 54 -13.68 -16.18 34.79
N ASN A 55 -14.31 -17.19 34.21
CA ASN A 55 -14.66 -17.25 32.81
C ASN A 55 -15.69 -16.16 32.52
N ASP A 56 -15.23 -15.02 32.02
CA ASP A 56 -16.08 -14.08 31.31
C ASP A 56 -15.59 -13.97 29.87
N ALA A 57 -16.50 -14.12 28.91
CA ALA A 57 -16.27 -13.91 27.49
C ALA A 57 -15.87 -12.44 27.27
N ALA A 58 -14.58 -12.16 27.47
CA ALA A 58 -14.06 -10.81 27.64
C ALA A 58 -14.19 -10.02 26.33
N SER A 59 -14.81 -8.85 26.44
CA SER A 59 -14.67 -7.83 25.40
C SER A 59 -13.19 -7.44 25.31
N THR A 60 -12.46 -8.03 24.36
CA THR A 60 -11.11 -7.60 23.95
C THR A 60 -11.10 -6.08 23.77
N SER A 61 -10.42 -5.38 24.68
CA SER A 61 -10.28 -3.91 24.66
C SER A 61 -9.44 -3.48 23.46
N VAL A 62 -9.65 -2.25 22.98
CA VAL A 62 -8.82 -1.59 21.95
C VAL A 62 -7.33 -1.72 22.27
N ILE A 63 -6.95 -1.64 23.56
CA ILE A 63 -5.57 -1.81 24.05
C ILE A 63 -4.97 -3.12 23.56
N ASN A 64 -5.68 -4.24 23.69
CA ASN A 64 -5.19 -5.57 23.33
C ASN A 64 -4.88 -5.65 21.83
N HIS A 65 -5.70 -5.02 20.99
CA HIS A 65 -5.45 -4.96 19.54
C HIS A 65 -4.24 -4.09 19.20
N VAL A 66 -4.04 -2.98 19.93
CA VAL A 66 -2.85 -2.14 19.75
C VAL A 66 -1.58 -2.90 20.15
N ILE A 67 -1.57 -3.57 21.31
CA ILE A 67 -0.44 -4.39 21.78
C ILE A 67 -0.11 -5.49 20.76
N GLN A 68 -1.12 -6.26 20.33
CA GLN A 68 -0.94 -7.31 19.33
C GLN A 68 -0.33 -6.79 18.02
N TRP A 69 -0.72 -5.58 17.59
CA TRP A 69 -0.16 -4.96 16.40
C TRP A 69 1.32 -4.58 16.56
N LEU A 70 1.70 -4.06 17.73
CA LEU A 70 3.07 -3.67 18.06
C LEU A 70 3.98 -4.89 18.14
N GLU A 71 3.54 -5.95 18.84
CA GLU A 71 4.27 -7.21 18.98
C GLU A 71 4.56 -7.84 17.61
N LYS A 72 3.54 -7.92 16.76
CA LYS A 72 3.66 -8.47 15.39
C LYS A 72 4.70 -7.74 14.55
N ARG A 73 4.95 -6.46 14.85
CA ARG A 73 5.94 -5.62 14.17
C ARG A 73 7.22 -5.42 14.97
N LYS A 74 7.39 -6.15 16.07
CA LYS A 74 8.55 -6.06 16.97
C LYS A 74 8.82 -4.62 17.43
N LYS A 75 7.76 -3.85 17.67
CA LYS A 75 7.83 -2.48 18.18
C LYS A 75 7.79 -2.50 19.72
N PRO A 76 8.47 -1.56 20.40
CA PRO A 76 8.40 -1.48 21.86
C PRO A 76 6.98 -1.13 22.30
N ILE A 77 6.50 -1.82 23.32
CA ILE A 77 5.23 -1.55 23.99
C ILE A 77 5.54 -0.60 25.16
N PRO A 78 4.97 0.62 25.19
CA PRO A 78 5.13 1.50 26.34
C PRO A 78 4.40 0.95 27.58
N ASP A 79 5.08 0.94 28.73
CA ASP A 79 4.49 0.50 30.02
C ASP A 79 3.18 1.24 30.37
N ARG A 80 3.03 2.48 29.88
CA ARG A 80 1.82 3.30 30.08
C ARG A 80 0.58 2.76 29.37
N ILE A 81 0.75 1.92 28.34
CA ILE A 81 -0.37 1.30 27.63
C ILE A 81 -0.95 0.14 28.44
N ASP A 82 -0.10 -0.64 29.11
CA ASP A 82 -0.54 -1.74 29.98
C ASP A 82 -1.31 -1.27 31.21
N GLN A 83 -1.04 -0.03 31.64
CA GLN A 83 -1.70 0.62 32.78
C GLN A 83 -2.92 1.47 32.38
N ALA A 84 -3.22 1.58 31.07
CA ALA A 84 -4.32 2.39 30.60
C ALA A 84 -5.68 1.75 30.93
N PRO A 85 -6.72 2.55 31.25
CA PRO A 85 -8.05 2.01 31.53
C PRO A 85 -8.63 1.33 30.29
N SER A 86 -9.39 0.26 30.47
CA SER A 86 -9.96 -0.53 29.37
C SER A 86 -10.90 0.24 28.45
N SER A 87 -11.44 1.36 28.93
CA SER A 87 -12.29 2.33 28.21
C SER A 87 -11.53 3.42 27.44
N ILE A 88 -10.18 3.37 27.41
CA ILE A 88 -9.38 4.37 26.71
C ILE A 88 -9.68 4.37 25.20
N GLU A 89 -9.90 5.57 24.66
CA GLU A 89 -10.17 5.73 23.23
C GLU A 89 -8.90 5.53 22.41
N LEU A 90 -9.04 4.99 21.19
CA LEU A 90 -7.90 4.72 20.30
C LEU A 90 -7.03 5.97 20.08
N GLU A 91 -7.66 7.14 19.97
CA GLU A 91 -6.95 8.40 19.77
C GLU A 91 -6.11 8.82 20.97
N GLN A 92 -6.52 8.44 22.19
CA GLN A 92 -5.74 8.64 23.41
C GLN A 92 -4.58 7.64 23.49
N ILE A 93 -4.79 6.37 23.14
CA ILE A 93 -3.70 5.38 23.03
C ILE A 93 -2.65 5.84 22.01
N MET A 94 -3.08 6.39 20.88
CA MET A 94 -2.16 6.91 19.85
C MET A 94 -1.21 7.99 20.37
N ARG A 95 -1.57 8.73 21.43
CA ARG A 95 -0.70 9.74 22.07
C ARG A 95 0.30 9.12 23.06
N LEU A 96 0.02 7.91 23.55
CA LEU A 96 0.89 7.16 24.46
C LEU A 96 1.95 6.34 23.72
N LEU A 97 1.72 6.06 22.44
CA LEU A 97 2.65 5.33 21.60
C LEU A 97 3.92 6.14 21.30
N PRO A 98 5.07 5.47 21.10
CA PRO A 98 6.24 6.14 20.55
C PRO A 98 5.89 6.77 19.20
N PRO A 99 6.64 7.79 18.73
CA PRO A 99 6.39 8.42 17.44
C PRO A 99 6.33 7.38 16.32
N LEU A 100 5.11 7.08 15.86
CA LEU A 100 4.88 6.21 14.72
C LEU A 100 4.96 7.03 13.43
N LYS A 101 5.56 6.47 12.38
CA LYS A 101 5.46 7.05 11.04
C LYS A 101 3.97 7.11 10.65
N GLU A 102 3.57 8.11 9.87
CA GLU A 102 2.15 8.30 9.50
C GLU A 102 1.49 7.04 8.91
N ARG A 103 2.24 6.24 8.13
CA ARG A 103 1.73 4.97 7.60
C ARG A 103 1.57 3.89 8.66
N GLU A 104 2.50 3.81 9.62
CA GLU A 104 2.39 2.90 10.75
C GLU A 104 1.16 3.23 11.60
N ARG A 105 0.94 4.52 11.85
CA ARG A 105 -0.29 5.02 12.45
C ARG A 105 -1.53 4.60 11.67
N ARG A 106 -1.56 4.80 10.34
CA ARG A 106 -2.69 4.35 9.50
C ARG A 106 -2.89 2.84 9.53
N ALA A 107 -1.81 2.05 9.47
CA ALA A 107 -1.87 0.60 9.51
C ALA A 107 -2.35 0.08 10.88
N LEU A 108 -1.99 0.77 11.97
CA LEU A 108 -2.51 0.49 13.31
C LEU A 108 -4.01 0.83 13.40
N LEU A 109 -4.42 2.02 12.97
CA LEU A 109 -5.83 2.43 12.96
C LEU A 109 -6.69 1.44 12.16
N ARG A 110 -6.25 1.05 10.95
CA ARG A 110 -6.96 0.06 10.12
C ARG A 110 -7.01 -1.32 10.77
N PHE A 111 -5.94 -1.74 11.43
CA PHE A 111 -5.90 -3.02 12.12
C PHE A 111 -6.91 -3.06 13.26
N VAL A 112 -6.92 -2.01 14.10
CA VAL A 112 -7.86 -1.89 15.22
C VAL A 112 -9.29 -1.79 14.71
N GLU A 113 -9.58 -0.91 13.74
CA GLU A 113 -10.91 -0.81 13.12
C GLU A 113 -11.39 -2.15 12.55
N LYS A 114 -10.50 -2.89 11.86
CA LYS A 114 -10.82 -4.20 11.31
C LYS A 114 -11.13 -5.21 12.42
N ALA A 115 -10.32 -5.25 13.47
CA ALA A 115 -10.52 -6.16 14.60
C ALA A 115 -11.83 -5.85 15.35
N MET A 116 -12.15 -4.58 15.54
CA MET A 116 -13.41 -4.14 16.16
C MET A 116 -14.63 -4.49 15.29
N LYS A 117 -14.56 -4.29 13.96
CA LYS A 117 -15.64 -4.67 13.03
C LYS A 117 -15.85 -6.18 12.91
N GLN A 118 -14.79 -6.98 13.00
CA GLN A 118 -14.91 -8.45 12.99
C GLN A 118 -15.70 -8.98 14.20
N LYS A 119 -15.77 -8.23 15.30
CA LYS A 119 -16.60 -8.56 16.47
C LYS A 119 -18.09 -8.32 16.22
N GLU A 120 -18.43 -7.28 15.47
CA GLU A 120 -19.81 -6.89 15.17
C GLU A 120 -20.45 -7.82 14.11
N ASP A 121 -19.63 -8.44 13.25
CA ASP A 121 -20.08 -9.37 12.20
C ASP A 121 -19.08 -10.55 12.07
N PRO A 122 -19.05 -11.50 13.04
CA PRO A 122 -18.05 -12.56 13.11
C PRO A 122 -18.10 -13.55 11.94
N GLY A 123 -19.15 -13.49 11.10
CA GLY A 123 -19.26 -14.28 9.87
C GLY A 123 -18.62 -13.63 8.64
N LYS A 124 -18.14 -12.38 8.72
CA LYS A 124 -17.74 -11.58 7.55
C LYS A 124 -16.27 -11.20 7.56
N GLU A 125 -15.36 -12.14 7.82
CA GLU A 125 -13.99 -11.94 7.35
C GLU A 125 -14.03 -11.75 5.83
N LYS A 126 -13.50 -10.62 5.33
CA LYS A 126 -13.17 -10.48 3.89
C LYS A 126 -12.11 -11.53 3.58
N LYS A 127 -12.54 -12.76 3.35
CA LYS A 127 -11.71 -13.84 2.84
C LYS A 127 -11.15 -13.32 1.53
N ILE A 128 -9.82 -13.22 1.44
CA ILE A 128 -9.19 -12.88 0.17
C ILE A 128 -9.46 -14.07 -0.73
N GLU A 129 -10.40 -13.88 -1.65
CA GLU A 129 -10.84 -14.94 -2.53
C GLU A 129 -9.70 -15.32 -3.47
N PHE A 130 -9.55 -16.63 -3.64
CA PHE A 130 -8.81 -17.16 -4.76
C PHE A 130 -9.63 -16.88 -6.00
N GLN A 131 -9.12 -15.99 -6.84
CA GLN A 131 -9.79 -15.65 -8.09
C GLN A 131 -8.81 -15.95 -9.21
N ASP A 132 -9.21 -16.86 -10.08
CA ASP A 132 -8.37 -17.22 -11.19
C ASP A 132 -8.18 -15.99 -12.10
N SER A 133 -6.97 -15.85 -12.58
CA SER A 133 -6.70 -14.97 -13.71
C SER A 133 -7.38 -15.60 -14.91
N ASP A 134 -8.04 -14.80 -15.73
CA ASP A 134 -8.57 -15.21 -17.05
C ASP A 134 -7.48 -15.64 -18.07
N GLY A 135 -6.25 -15.92 -17.62
CA GLY A 135 -5.12 -16.30 -18.46
C GLY A 135 -4.58 -15.17 -19.34
N GLU A 136 -5.12 -13.95 -19.25
CA GLU A 136 -4.78 -12.85 -20.17
C GLU A 136 -3.26 -12.59 -20.26
N TYR A 137 -2.55 -12.70 -19.13
CA TYR A 137 -1.12 -12.43 -19.05
C TYR A 137 -0.25 -13.69 -19.05
N ASP A 138 -0.80 -14.88 -19.33
CA ASP A 138 0.02 -16.09 -19.46
C ASP A 138 0.88 -16.01 -20.73
N ILE A 139 2.15 -16.43 -20.63
CA ILE A 139 3.12 -16.38 -21.75
C ILE A 139 2.60 -17.17 -22.97
N ASP A 140 1.88 -18.27 -22.72
CA ASP A 140 1.36 -19.15 -23.78
C ASP A 140 -0.02 -18.73 -24.29
N SER A 141 -0.52 -17.57 -23.87
CA SER A 141 -1.84 -17.06 -24.27
C SER A 141 -1.85 -16.66 -25.74
N LYS A 142 -2.41 -17.53 -26.59
CA LYS A 142 -2.57 -17.29 -28.04
C LYS A 142 -3.77 -16.35 -28.30
N HIS A 143 -3.57 -15.04 -28.22
CA HIS A 143 -4.63 -14.06 -28.50
C HIS A 143 -4.14 -12.96 -29.45
N SER A 144 -4.16 -13.21 -30.76
CA SER A 144 -3.62 -12.30 -31.79
C SER A 144 -4.64 -11.39 -32.48
N HIS A 145 -5.95 -11.68 -32.43
CA HIS A 145 -6.91 -11.01 -33.32
C HIS A 145 -7.52 -9.69 -32.81
N ASP A 146 -7.45 -9.39 -31.50
CA ASP A 146 -8.07 -8.19 -30.91
C ASP A 146 -7.08 -7.03 -30.60
N GLU A 147 -5.76 -7.27 -30.72
CA GLU A 147 -4.75 -6.27 -30.31
C GLU A 147 -4.71 -5.04 -31.23
N GLU A 148 -4.92 -5.22 -32.54
CA GLU A 148 -4.76 -4.16 -33.54
C GLU A 148 -5.81 -3.04 -33.38
N LYS A 149 -7.08 -3.41 -33.12
CA LYS A 149 -8.14 -2.44 -32.83
C LYS A 149 -7.89 -1.69 -31.52
N LEU A 150 -7.38 -2.36 -30.50
CA LEU A 150 -7.14 -1.74 -29.20
C LEU A 150 -5.92 -0.81 -29.22
N ASN A 151 -4.89 -1.15 -30.00
CA ASN A 151 -3.71 -0.31 -30.19
C ASN A 151 -4.04 1.06 -30.80
N SER A 152 -5.02 1.15 -31.71
CA SER A 152 -5.47 2.44 -32.27
C SER A 152 -6.08 3.40 -31.23
N LYS A 153 -6.59 2.87 -30.11
CA LYS A 153 -7.24 3.65 -29.04
C LYS A 153 -6.30 4.01 -27.88
N ARG A 154 -5.11 3.41 -27.83
CA ARG A 154 -4.16 3.56 -26.72
C ARG A 154 -3.25 4.76 -26.95
N GLY A 155 -2.98 5.50 -25.88
CA GLY A 155 -1.92 6.51 -25.88
C GLY A 155 -0.53 5.87 -25.96
N THR A 156 0.48 6.70 -26.20
CA THR A 156 1.88 6.27 -26.11
C THR A 156 2.24 6.04 -24.64
N TRP A 157 2.77 4.86 -24.33
CA TRP A 157 3.26 4.55 -23.00
C TRP A 157 4.40 5.51 -22.60
N PRO A 158 4.45 6.02 -21.35
CA PRO A 158 5.49 6.96 -20.94
C PRO A 158 6.89 6.36 -21.04
N ALA A 159 7.80 7.06 -21.72
CA ALA A 159 9.15 6.57 -22.00
C ALA A 159 10.02 6.36 -20.73
N ASN A 160 9.70 7.06 -19.64
CA ASN A 160 10.39 6.98 -18.36
C ASN A 160 9.80 5.92 -17.41
N VAL A 161 8.82 5.15 -17.86
CA VAL A 161 8.14 4.13 -17.05
C VAL A 161 8.34 2.77 -17.72
N GLU A 162 8.89 1.81 -16.99
CA GLU A 162 9.04 0.44 -17.51
C GLU A 162 7.70 -0.31 -17.37
N PHE A 163 7.18 -0.83 -18.49
CA PHE A 163 5.95 -1.60 -18.50
C PHE A 163 6.15 -3.01 -17.94
N SER A 164 5.25 -3.48 -17.06
CA SER A 164 5.25 -4.85 -16.54
C SER A 164 3.91 -5.23 -15.90
N ASN A 165 3.54 -6.50 -16.04
CA ASN A 165 2.43 -7.12 -15.31
C ASN A 165 2.85 -7.88 -14.04
N SER A 166 4.15 -7.95 -13.75
CA SER A 166 4.71 -8.60 -12.56
C SER A 166 5.23 -7.55 -11.57
N TYR A 167 5.09 -7.81 -10.27
CA TYR A 167 5.70 -6.95 -9.26
C TYR A 167 7.23 -6.98 -9.34
N ARG A 168 7.85 -5.82 -9.17
CA ARG A 168 9.26 -5.72 -8.82
C ARG A 168 9.34 -5.73 -7.31
N TRP A 169 10.13 -6.60 -6.70
CA TRP A 169 10.33 -6.61 -5.24
C TRP A 169 11.66 -5.97 -4.91
N ASP A 170 11.64 -4.96 -4.03
CA ASP A 170 12.86 -4.32 -3.56
C ASP A 170 13.69 -5.28 -2.69
N ALA A 171 15.02 -5.06 -2.67
CA ALA A 171 15.92 -5.85 -1.86
C ALA A 171 15.71 -5.66 -0.34
N SER A 172 15.08 -4.54 0.08
CA SER A 172 14.77 -4.28 1.48
C SER A 172 13.65 -5.17 2.03
N VAL A 173 12.84 -5.79 1.17
CA VAL A 173 11.73 -6.66 1.60
C VAL A 173 12.29 -8.01 2.07
N PRO A 174 12.09 -8.41 3.34
CA PRO A 174 12.54 -9.70 3.85
C PRO A 174 11.97 -10.87 3.05
N SER A 175 12.79 -11.91 2.87
CA SER A 175 12.44 -13.09 2.07
C SER A 175 11.20 -13.81 2.62
N GLU A 176 10.98 -13.78 3.93
CA GLU A 176 9.82 -14.37 4.59
C GLU A 176 8.52 -13.65 4.20
N ILE A 177 8.57 -12.31 4.15
CA ILE A 177 7.43 -11.48 3.72
C ILE A 177 7.17 -11.67 2.22
N LYS A 178 8.22 -11.68 1.41
CA LYS A 178 8.09 -11.96 -0.03
C LYS A 178 7.50 -13.35 -0.28
N THR A 179 7.96 -14.38 0.43
CA THR A 179 7.45 -15.75 0.32
C THR A 179 5.99 -15.86 0.77
N LYS A 180 5.57 -15.11 1.79
CA LYS A 180 4.17 -15.04 2.22
C LYS A 180 3.23 -14.60 1.08
N TYR A 181 3.67 -13.64 0.27
CA TYR A 181 2.84 -13.01 -0.77
C TYR A 181 3.12 -13.50 -2.19
N SER A 182 4.22 -14.17 -2.42
CA SER A 182 4.67 -14.61 -3.74
C SER A 182 5.36 -15.97 -3.66
N LYS A 183 4.65 -16.98 -3.12
CA LYS A 183 5.16 -18.36 -2.98
C LYS A 183 5.70 -18.92 -4.30
N THR A 184 5.01 -18.65 -5.41
CA THR A 184 5.43 -19.05 -6.75
C THR A 184 5.31 -17.85 -7.67
N VAL A 185 6.46 -17.31 -8.11
CA VAL A 185 6.47 -16.16 -9.03
C VAL A 185 6.00 -16.64 -10.40
N ARG A 186 4.78 -16.24 -10.78
CA ARG A 186 4.26 -16.42 -12.14
C ARG A 186 5.00 -15.47 -13.08
N LYS A 187 5.57 -15.99 -14.16
CA LYS A 187 6.01 -15.13 -15.27
C LYS A 187 4.78 -14.70 -16.05
N ARG A 188 4.67 -13.39 -16.30
CA ARG A 188 3.57 -12.78 -17.04
C ARG A 188 4.10 -12.12 -18.29
N ALA A 189 3.35 -12.22 -19.38
CA ALA A 189 3.64 -11.47 -20.59
C ALA A 189 3.53 -9.97 -20.31
N ALA A 190 4.46 -9.19 -20.85
CA ALA A 190 4.45 -7.73 -20.79
C ALA A 190 3.53 -7.17 -21.88
N THR A 191 2.24 -7.50 -21.80
CA THR A 191 1.19 -7.07 -22.73
C THR A 191 0.15 -6.22 -22.03
N PHE A 192 -0.45 -5.30 -22.76
CA PHE A 192 -1.54 -4.47 -22.25
C PHE A 192 -2.84 -5.28 -22.11
N SER A 193 -3.66 -4.97 -21.09
CA SER A 193 -4.97 -5.58 -20.89
C SER A 193 -5.92 -5.29 -22.04
N ARG A 194 -6.77 -6.25 -22.38
CA ARG A 194 -7.86 -6.10 -23.35
C ARG A 194 -9.10 -5.47 -22.76
N LYS A 195 -9.21 -5.36 -21.43
CA LYS A 195 -10.40 -4.84 -20.71
C LYS A 195 -10.36 -3.33 -20.47
N VAL A 196 -9.19 -2.73 -20.65
CA VAL A 196 -8.97 -1.31 -20.47
C VAL A 196 -8.10 -0.75 -21.59
N TYR A 197 -8.13 0.57 -21.73
CA TYR A 197 -7.16 1.32 -22.50
C TYR A 197 -6.96 2.69 -21.83
N PHE A 198 -5.86 3.35 -22.11
CA PHE A 198 -5.58 4.68 -21.58
C PHE A 198 -5.43 5.69 -22.71
N LYS A 199 -5.83 6.93 -22.46
CA LYS A 199 -5.67 8.05 -23.41
C LYS A 199 -5.54 9.37 -22.65
N LYS A 200 -5.01 10.40 -23.30
CA LYS A 200 -4.99 11.75 -22.73
C LYS A 200 -6.41 12.27 -22.53
N ILE A 201 -6.60 12.99 -21.43
CA ILE A 201 -7.85 13.66 -21.10
C ILE A 201 -7.84 15.04 -21.76
N THR A 202 -8.81 15.25 -22.64
CA THR A 202 -8.95 16.48 -23.43
C THR A 202 -10.09 17.38 -22.95
N ASP A 203 -10.86 16.93 -21.96
CA ASP A 203 -11.88 17.76 -21.32
C ASP A 203 -11.19 18.76 -20.38
N GLU A 204 -11.22 20.05 -20.74
CA GLU A 204 -10.63 21.16 -19.98
C GLU A 204 -11.22 21.27 -18.57
N ASN A 205 -12.44 20.78 -18.37
CA ASN A 205 -13.09 20.79 -17.08
C ASN A 205 -12.70 19.59 -16.20
N HIS A 206 -11.94 18.64 -16.72
CA HIS A 206 -11.44 17.53 -15.94
C HIS A 206 -10.31 17.98 -15.00
N PRO A 207 -10.30 17.55 -13.73
CA PRO A 207 -9.23 17.90 -12.79
C PRO A 207 -7.83 17.52 -13.30
N ALA A 208 -7.73 16.43 -14.05
CA ALA A 208 -6.53 15.90 -14.68
C ALA A 208 -6.48 16.20 -16.21
N PHE A 209 -6.97 17.35 -16.65
CA PHE A 209 -6.83 17.81 -18.04
C PHE A 209 -5.36 17.78 -18.50
N GLY A 210 -5.09 17.20 -19.67
CA GLY A 210 -3.74 17.05 -20.23
C GLY A 210 -3.00 15.78 -19.78
N GLU A 211 -3.41 15.17 -18.66
CA GLU A 211 -2.89 13.91 -18.15
C GLU A 211 -3.58 12.70 -18.80
N PHE A 212 -3.12 11.49 -18.48
CA PHE A 212 -3.77 10.26 -18.90
C PHE A 212 -4.92 9.86 -17.97
N GLY A 213 -5.98 9.32 -18.56
CA GLY A 213 -7.02 8.58 -17.84
C GLY A 213 -7.09 7.13 -18.32
N LEU A 214 -7.60 6.24 -17.46
CA LEU A 214 -7.87 4.84 -17.78
C LEU A 214 -9.35 4.64 -18.09
N TYR A 215 -9.67 3.89 -19.13
CA TYR A 215 -11.04 3.75 -19.66
C TYR A 215 -11.40 2.27 -19.88
N CYS A 216 -12.68 1.95 -19.72
CA CYS A 216 -13.21 0.62 -19.99
C CYS A 216 -13.25 0.33 -21.50
N SER A 217 -12.66 -0.78 -21.95
CA SER A 217 -12.77 -1.24 -23.35
C SER A 217 -13.94 -2.22 -23.56
N LEU A 218 -14.44 -2.83 -22.49
CA LEU A 218 -15.51 -3.82 -22.52
C LEU A 218 -16.83 -3.15 -22.88
N LYS A 219 -17.71 -3.86 -23.61
CA LYS A 219 -19.07 -3.36 -23.89
C LYS A 219 -19.81 -2.97 -22.61
N HIS A 220 -19.66 -3.80 -21.58
CA HIS A 220 -20.20 -3.56 -20.25
C HIS A 220 -19.40 -4.39 -19.23
N ALA A 221 -18.85 -3.74 -18.21
CA ALA A 221 -18.15 -4.39 -17.10
C ALA A 221 -19.08 -4.43 -15.88
N LYS A 222 -19.39 -5.63 -15.40
CA LYS A 222 -20.40 -5.86 -14.36
C LYS A 222 -19.89 -5.46 -12.96
N PRO A 223 -20.76 -5.12 -12.00
CA PRO A 223 -20.40 -4.91 -10.61
C PRO A 223 -19.60 -6.08 -10.02
N GLY A 224 -18.51 -5.79 -9.31
CA GLY A 224 -17.61 -6.80 -8.76
C GLY A 224 -16.69 -7.48 -9.77
N GLN A 225 -16.73 -7.12 -11.06
CA GLN A 225 -15.84 -7.69 -12.08
C GLN A 225 -14.40 -7.19 -11.89
N TRP A 226 -13.44 -8.12 -11.90
CA TRP A 226 -12.01 -7.81 -11.95
C TRP A 226 -11.60 -7.31 -13.35
N LEU A 227 -10.91 -6.18 -13.40
CA LEU A 227 -10.43 -5.57 -14.64
C LEU A 227 -8.95 -5.86 -14.87
N LEU A 228 -8.09 -5.45 -13.95
CA LEU A 228 -6.65 -5.65 -14.02
C LEU A 228 -6.03 -5.56 -12.62
N ASP A 229 -4.74 -5.87 -12.49
CA ASP A 229 -4.03 -5.68 -11.23
C ASP A 229 -3.22 -4.38 -11.26
N TYR A 230 -3.16 -3.65 -10.16
CA TYR A 230 -2.22 -2.55 -9.94
C TYR A 230 -0.83 -3.12 -9.66
N VAL A 231 0.11 -2.83 -10.56
CA VAL A 231 1.48 -3.36 -10.56
C VAL A 231 2.48 -2.23 -10.39
N GLY A 232 3.50 -2.49 -9.57
CA GLY A 232 4.55 -1.53 -9.28
C GLY A 232 5.76 -2.15 -8.58
N HIS A 233 6.61 -1.28 -8.07
CA HIS A 233 7.73 -1.61 -7.21
C HIS A 233 7.27 -1.78 -5.75
N VAL A 234 7.47 -2.98 -5.21
CA VAL A 234 7.03 -3.37 -3.87
C VAL A 234 8.17 -3.20 -2.87
N THR A 235 7.95 -2.36 -1.87
CA THR A 235 8.88 -2.05 -0.78
C THR A 235 8.22 -2.34 0.58
N MET A 236 9.02 -2.34 1.65
CA MET A 236 8.46 -2.26 2.99
C MET A 236 7.66 -0.97 3.11
N GLY A 237 6.53 -1.01 3.82
CA GLY A 237 5.60 0.12 3.86
C GLY A 237 6.25 1.40 4.41
N GLU A 238 7.27 1.26 5.26
CA GLU A 238 8.03 2.35 5.85
C GLU A 238 9.13 2.94 4.95
N ASP A 239 9.51 2.21 3.90
CA ASP A 239 10.54 2.56 2.91
C ASP A 239 9.93 3.19 1.65
N GLN A 240 8.61 3.43 1.64
CA GLN A 240 7.93 4.02 0.49
C GLN A 240 8.55 5.34 0.04
N ASN A 241 8.52 5.60 -1.26
CA ASN A 241 8.89 6.90 -1.80
C ASN A 241 7.82 7.95 -1.43
N LYS A 242 8.15 8.87 -0.52
CA LYS A 242 7.23 9.93 -0.07
C LYS A 242 6.92 10.99 -1.13
N LYS A 243 7.72 11.04 -2.21
CA LYS A 243 7.54 11.99 -3.32
C LYS A 243 6.73 11.40 -4.48
N SER A 244 6.52 10.09 -4.50
CA SER A 244 5.73 9.45 -5.54
C SER A 244 4.23 9.63 -5.24
N ASP A 245 3.49 10.08 -6.26
CA ASP A 245 2.03 10.13 -6.24
C ASP A 245 1.38 8.78 -6.59
N TYR A 246 2.18 7.78 -6.97
CA TYR A 246 1.73 6.47 -7.43
C TYR A 246 1.84 5.36 -6.36
N VAL A 247 2.12 5.74 -5.10
CA VAL A 247 2.21 4.80 -3.99
C VAL A 247 0.83 4.39 -3.49
N SER A 248 0.60 3.08 -3.48
CA SER A 248 -0.56 2.43 -2.89
C SER A 248 -0.19 1.58 -1.66
N ASP A 249 -1.12 1.44 -0.72
CA ASP A 249 -1.03 0.48 0.39
C ASP A 249 -1.18 -0.95 -0.13
N PHE A 250 -0.27 -1.84 0.29
CA PHE A 250 -0.22 -3.22 -0.16
C PHE A 250 0.05 -4.20 1.00
N GLY A 251 -0.31 -5.47 0.81
CA GLY A 251 -0.25 -6.50 1.84
C GLY A 251 -1.51 -6.56 2.72
N GLU A 252 -1.76 -7.72 3.30
CA GLU A 252 -2.97 -8.01 4.11
C GLU A 252 -3.12 -7.11 5.34
N ASN A 253 -2.00 -6.57 5.85
CA ASN A 253 -1.94 -5.69 7.01
C ASN A 253 -1.44 -4.29 6.63
N SER A 254 -1.45 -3.94 5.33
CA SER A 254 -0.88 -2.69 4.81
C SER A 254 0.58 -2.47 5.22
N GLU A 255 1.35 -3.55 5.34
CA GLU A 255 2.76 -3.54 5.74
C GLU A 255 3.73 -3.30 4.58
N LEU A 256 3.23 -3.29 3.34
CA LEU A 256 4.01 -3.04 2.13
C LEU A 256 3.50 -1.79 1.39
N ALA A 257 4.35 -1.24 0.53
CA ALA A 257 3.98 -0.27 -0.49
C ALA A 257 4.01 -0.91 -1.87
N CYS A 258 3.14 -0.48 -2.78
CA CYS A 258 3.28 -0.72 -4.21
C CYS A 258 3.37 0.62 -4.93
N ASP A 259 4.49 0.91 -5.57
CA ASP A 259 4.77 2.20 -6.23
C ASP A 259 4.85 2.04 -7.75
N ALA A 260 3.95 2.68 -8.49
CA ALA A 260 3.87 2.60 -9.95
C ALA A 260 4.52 3.80 -10.68
N ASP A 261 5.35 4.59 -10.00
CA ASP A 261 5.94 5.82 -10.54
C ASP A 261 6.80 5.56 -11.79
N THR A 262 7.78 4.65 -11.67
CA THR A 262 8.75 4.35 -12.74
C THR A 262 8.63 2.93 -13.30
N TYR A 263 7.70 2.13 -12.78
CA TYR A 263 7.53 0.72 -13.14
C TYR A 263 6.09 0.28 -12.90
N GLY A 264 5.43 -0.36 -13.85
CA GLY A 264 4.07 -0.84 -13.65
C GLY A 264 3.30 -1.05 -14.94
N ASN A 265 1.97 -0.98 -14.86
CA ASN A 265 1.07 -1.17 -15.99
C ASN A 265 0.00 -0.06 -16.07
N GLU A 266 -1.00 -0.23 -16.92
CA GLU A 266 -2.01 0.80 -17.22
C GLU A 266 -2.83 1.24 -16.00
N ALA A 267 -2.89 0.42 -14.95
CA ALA A 267 -3.60 0.75 -13.72
C ALA A 267 -3.07 2.03 -13.05
N ARG A 268 -1.82 2.44 -13.36
CA ARG A 268 -1.24 3.71 -12.89
C ARG A 268 -1.98 4.96 -13.39
N PHE A 269 -2.83 4.84 -14.42
CA PHE A 269 -3.62 5.94 -14.98
C PHE A 269 -5.03 6.07 -14.39
N LEU A 270 -5.32 5.35 -13.30
CA LEU A 270 -6.56 5.55 -12.54
C LEU A 270 -6.55 6.91 -11.86
N ASN A 271 -7.56 7.75 -12.14
CA ASN A 271 -7.71 9.07 -11.53
C ASN A 271 -8.62 9.05 -10.29
N ASP A 272 -8.45 10.04 -9.40
CA ASP A 272 -9.40 10.28 -8.31
C ASP A 272 -10.72 10.85 -8.87
N PHE A 273 -11.83 10.43 -8.30
CA PHE A 273 -13.16 10.87 -8.73
C PHE A 273 -13.48 12.33 -8.36
N ARG A 274 -12.83 12.90 -7.34
CA ARG A 274 -13.19 14.24 -6.83
C ARG A 274 -13.06 15.26 -7.93
N ASN A 275 -14.02 16.20 -7.95
CA ASN A 275 -14.09 17.28 -8.91
C ASN A 275 -14.36 16.86 -10.38
N THR A 276 -14.59 15.57 -10.64
CA THR A 276 -15.00 15.09 -11.98
C THR A 276 -16.51 15.19 -12.22
N GLY A 277 -17.31 15.45 -11.16
CA GLY A 277 -18.77 15.36 -11.21
C GLY A 277 -19.32 13.93 -11.27
N ARG A 278 -18.46 12.91 -11.17
CA ARG A 278 -18.84 11.48 -11.20
C ARG A 278 -18.49 10.81 -9.88
N HIS A 279 -19.17 9.71 -9.59
CA HIS A 279 -18.80 8.83 -8.48
C HIS A 279 -17.57 7.97 -8.84
N PRO A 280 -16.78 7.52 -7.85
CA PRO A 280 -15.82 6.45 -8.13
C PRO A 280 -16.59 5.20 -8.55
N ASN A 281 -16.15 4.53 -9.61
CA ASN A 281 -16.81 3.37 -10.20
C ASN A 281 -15.96 2.09 -10.11
N VAL A 282 -14.68 2.22 -9.75
CA VAL A 282 -13.79 1.09 -9.45
C VAL A 282 -13.15 1.25 -8.07
N GLU A 283 -12.66 0.13 -7.53
CA GLU A 283 -11.99 0.08 -6.23
C GLU A 283 -10.85 -0.94 -6.21
N PHE A 284 -9.89 -0.71 -5.30
CA PHE A 284 -8.84 -1.67 -5.04
C PHE A 284 -9.31 -2.72 -4.04
N ASN A 285 -9.17 -4.00 -4.39
CA ASN A 285 -9.32 -5.12 -3.47
C ASN A 285 -8.14 -6.06 -3.62
N LEU A 286 -7.67 -6.61 -2.48
CA LEU A 286 -6.67 -7.67 -2.51
C LEU A 286 -7.32 -8.95 -3.03
N ARG A 287 -6.59 -9.67 -3.89
CA ARG A 287 -6.97 -10.99 -4.40
C ARG A 287 -5.76 -11.91 -4.40
N ARG A 288 -5.99 -13.22 -4.43
CA ARG A 288 -4.93 -14.18 -4.75
C ARG A 288 -5.17 -14.75 -6.14
N ASP A 289 -4.12 -14.77 -6.94
CA ASP A 289 -4.17 -15.41 -8.25
C ASP A 289 -4.05 -16.93 -8.14
N LYS A 290 -4.13 -17.64 -9.28
CA LYS A 290 -4.08 -19.10 -9.31
C LYS A 290 -2.85 -19.74 -8.67
N ASN A 291 -1.73 -19.01 -8.63
CA ASN A 291 -0.48 -19.47 -8.05
C ASN A 291 -0.32 -19.03 -6.59
N GLY A 292 -1.38 -18.45 -6.01
CA GLY A 292 -1.39 -17.92 -4.66
C GLY A 292 -0.66 -16.59 -4.50
N GLU A 293 -0.23 -15.94 -5.59
CA GLU A 293 0.37 -14.61 -5.56
C GLU A 293 -0.67 -13.60 -5.08
N LEU A 294 -0.36 -12.82 -4.03
CA LEU A 294 -1.21 -11.72 -3.61
C LEU A 294 -1.11 -10.59 -4.63
N ARG A 295 -2.26 -10.09 -5.09
CA ARG A 295 -2.37 -9.02 -6.07
C ARG A 295 -3.28 -7.92 -5.56
N GLN A 296 -3.00 -6.68 -5.95
CA GLN A 296 -3.90 -5.55 -5.78
C GLN A 296 -4.79 -5.44 -7.01
N GLY A 297 -5.94 -6.09 -6.99
CA GLY A 297 -6.88 -6.05 -8.10
C GLY A 297 -7.67 -4.74 -8.14
N VAL A 298 -7.94 -4.27 -9.35
CA VAL A 298 -8.88 -3.20 -9.65
C VAL A 298 -10.20 -3.84 -10.06
N TYR A 299 -11.24 -3.56 -9.29
CA TYR A 299 -12.57 -4.14 -9.48
C TYR A 299 -13.58 -3.06 -9.77
N VAL A 300 -14.55 -3.35 -10.63
CA VAL A 300 -15.78 -2.57 -10.69
C VAL A 300 -16.44 -2.63 -9.31
N LYS A 301 -16.87 -1.48 -8.78
CA LYS A 301 -17.53 -1.44 -7.47
C LYS A 301 -18.74 -2.35 -7.45
N GLN A 302 -19.04 -2.94 -6.29
CA GLN A 302 -20.29 -3.65 -6.10
C GLN A 302 -21.44 -2.64 -6.01
N LYS A 303 -22.64 -3.00 -6.47
CA LYS A 303 -23.82 -2.13 -6.39
C LYS A 303 -24.07 -1.63 -4.96
N LYS A 304 -23.94 -2.52 -3.97
CA LYS A 304 -24.08 -2.20 -2.54
C LYS A 304 -23.05 -1.19 -2.01
N ASP A 305 -21.88 -1.09 -2.66
CA ASP A 305 -20.77 -0.23 -2.26
C ASP A 305 -20.72 1.05 -3.11
N SER A 306 -21.61 1.17 -4.10
CA SER A 306 -21.80 2.37 -4.91
C SER A 306 -22.66 3.39 -4.16
N LYS A 307 -22.38 4.67 -4.39
CA LYS A 307 -23.23 5.78 -3.94
C LYS A 307 -24.24 6.21 -4.99
N ASP A 308 -24.09 5.69 -6.20
CA ASP A 308 -25.03 5.86 -7.28
C ASP A 308 -26.06 4.73 -7.22
N ALA A 309 -27.32 5.08 -6.97
CA ALA A 309 -28.43 4.14 -6.80
C ALA A 309 -28.74 3.35 -8.08
N GLU A 310 -28.44 3.93 -9.23
CA GLU A 310 -28.67 3.34 -10.55
C GLU A 310 -27.46 2.57 -11.08
N PHE A 311 -26.38 2.51 -10.29
CA PHE A 311 -25.15 1.85 -10.72
C PHE A 311 -25.36 0.37 -11.06
N ASP A 312 -25.13 0.04 -12.33
CA ASP A 312 -25.28 -1.29 -12.90
C ASP A 312 -23.98 -1.85 -13.49
N GLY A 313 -22.87 -1.12 -13.39
CA GLY A 313 -21.59 -1.48 -13.97
C GLY A 313 -20.92 -0.28 -14.63
N ILE A 314 -19.96 -0.56 -15.52
CA ILE A 314 -19.22 0.46 -16.28
C ILE A 314 -19.42 0.19 -17.76
N LYS A 315 -19.87 1.19 -18.50
CA LYS A 315 -20.08 1.08 -19.95
C LYS A 315 -18.77 1.24 -20.69
N GLN A 316 -18.77 0.79 -21.95
CA GLN A 316 -17.63 1.02 -22.83
C GLN A 316 -17.27 2.50 -22.90
N HIS A 317 -15.98 2.80 -22.89
CA HIS A 317 -15.43 4.16 -23.02
C HIS A 317 -15.67 5.08 -21.82
N GLU A 318 -16.28 4.59 -20.74
CA GLU A 318 -16.31 5.32 -19.47
C GLU A 318 -14.94 5.28 -18.79
N GLU A 319 -14.56 6.39 -18.16
CA GLU A 319 -13.33 6.49 -17.37
C GLU A 319 -13.47 5.72 -16.06
N LEU A 320 -12.40 5.04 -15.68
CA LEU A 320 -12.27 4.32 -14.43
C LEU A 320 -11.74 5.26 -13.35
N LEU A 321 -12.57 5.53 -12.35
CA LEU A 321 -12.28 6.45 -11.26
C LEU A 321 -12.25 5.71 -9.92
N VAL A 322 -11.21 5.99 -9.13
CA VAL A 322 -11.04 5.51 -7.77
C VAL A 322 -11.21 6.65 -6.76
N SER A 323 -11.18 6.33 -5.48
CA SER A 323 -10.85 7.31 -4.43
C SER A 323 -9.43 7.03 -3.94
N TYR A 324 -8.51 7.97 -4.13
CA TYR A 324 -7.16 7.95 -3.54
C TYR A 324 -7.19 8.02 -2.01
N GLY A 325 -8.29 8.55 -1.47
CA GLY A 325 -8.58 8.56 -0.04
C GLY A 325 -8.30 9.92 0.61
N LYS A 326 -8.94 10.13 1.76
CA LYS A 326 -8.91 11.43 2.46
C LYS A 326 -7.50 11.84 2.89
N SER A 327 -6.69 10.89 3.34
CA SER A 327 -5.32 11.16 3.81
C SER A 327 -4.39 11.62 2.68
N TYR A 328 -4.53 11.04 1.48
CA TYR A 328 -3.76 11.44 0.30
C TYR A 328 -4.00 12.91 -0.03
N TRP A 329 -5.26 13.33 -0.02
CA TRP A 329 -5.63 14.72 -0.31
C TRP A 329 -5.27 15.66 0.84
N ARG A 330 -5.60 15.32 2.10
CA ARG A 330 -5.28 16.18 3.25
C ARG A 330 -3.80 16.55 3.35
N SER A 331 -2.89 15.64 2.99
CA SER A 331 -1.45 15.95 2.99
C SER A 331 -1.00 16.90 1.88
N ARG A 332 -1.85 17.17 0.88
CA ARG A 332 -1.56 18.00 -0.30
C ARG A 332 -2.32 19.32 -0.29
N VAL A 333 -3.58 19.29 0.15
CA VAL A 333 -4.50 20.44 0.06
C VAL A 333 -4.99 20.92 1.42
N GLY A 334 -4.59 20.28 2.52
CA GLY A 334 -5.02 20.64 3.86
C GLY A 334 -6.51 20.34 4.09
N ASN A 335 -7.36 21.35 3.91
CA ASN A 335 -8.81 21.21 4.06
C ASN A 335 -9.45 20.56 2.83
N LEU A 336 -10.02 19.37 3.03
CA LEU A 336 -10.65 18.61 1.95
C LEU A 336 -11.96 19.25 1.46
N THR A 337 -12.66 20.00 2.33
CA THR A 337 -13.93 20.64 1.97
C THR A 337 -13.71 21.74 0.94
N ASP A 338 -12.67 22.55 1.12
CA ASP A 338 -12.36 23.66 0.21
C ASP A 338 -11.80 23.16 -1.13
N PHE A 339 -11.16 21.99 -1.12
CA PHE A 339 -10.65 21.35 -2.33
C PHE A 339 -11.76 20.78 -3.24
N VAL A 340 -12.88 20.33 -2.67
CA VAL A 340 -13.95 19.68 -3.44
C VAL A 340 -14.96 20.75 -3.90
N TRP A 341 -14.78 21.22 -5.13
CA TRP A 341 -15.61 22.25 -5.77
C TRP A 341 -16.68 21.68 -6.70
N ARG A 342 -16.62 20.38 -7.05
CA ARG A 342 -17.67 19.72 -7.84
C ARG A 342 -17.99 18.33 -7.29
N LEU A 343 -19.23 18.19 -6.81
CA LEU A 343 -19.77 16.95 -6.28
C LEU A 343 -20.30 16.04 -7.39
N PRO A 344 -20.35 14.71 -7.17
CA PRO A 344 -21.01 13.79 -8.08
C PRO A 344 -22.46 14.18 -8.37
N GLY A 345 -22.88 14.11 -9.64
CA GLY A 345 -24.23 14.45 -10.08
C GLY A 345 -24.50 15.96 -10.21
N HIS A 346 -23.60 16.83 -9.72
CA HIS A 346 -23.74 18.27 -9.89
C HIS A 346 -23.19 18.72 -11.26
N PRO A 347 -23.84 19.70 -11.91
CA PRO A 347 -23.33 20.31 -13.13
C PRO A 347 -21.99 21.02 -12.87
N MET A 348 -21.31 21.41 -13.94
CA MET A 348 -20.16 22.30 -13.82
C MET A 348 -20.62 23.62 -13.19
N PRO A 349 -19.88 24.20 -12.22
CA PRO A 349 -20.16 25.55 -11.75
C PRO A 349 -20.16 26.57 -12.89
N GLU A 350 -20.98 27.60 -12.78
CA GLU A 350 -20.92 28.75 -13.70
C GLU A 350 -19.50 29.37 -13.65
N GLY A 351 -18.87 29.53 -14.81
CA GLY A 351 -17.48 29.96 -14.92
C GLY A 351 -16.44 28.83 -14.94
N GLY A 352 -16.85 27.56 -14.84
CA GLY A 352 -15.97 26.39 -15.01
C GLY A 352 -15.20 26.00 -13.75
N LYS A 353 -14.01 25.43 -13.94
CA LYS A 353 -13.10 25.04 -12.85
C LYS A 353 -12.55 26.29 -12.15
N PRO A 354 -12.58 26.37 -10.80
CA PRO A 354 -12.02 27.51 -10.08
C PRO A 354 -10.50 27.61 -10.29
N PRO A 355 -9.94 28.84 -10.35
CA PRO A 355 -8.50 29.04 -10.48
C PRO A 355 -7.77 28.43 -9.26
N MET A 356 -6.72 27.64 -9.51
CA MET A 356 -5.98 26.89 -8.48
C MET A 356 -5.38 27.78 -7.36
N ASN A 357 -5.22 29.08 -7.61
CA ASN A 357 -4.60 30.02 -6.66
C ASN A 357 -5.48 30.32 -5.44
N ASP A 358 -6.81 30.24 -5.55
CA ASP A 358 -7.74 30.55 -4.44
C ASP A 358 -7.78 29.46 -3.36
N ILE A 359 -7.37 28.23 -3.68
CA ILE A 359 -7.41 27.08 -2.75
C ILE A 359 -6.24 27.16 -1.75
N HIS A 360 -5.10 27.74 -2.14
CA HIS A 360 -3.95 27.89 -1.25
C HIS A 360 -4.10 29.06 -0.26
N GLU A 361 -4.76 30.16 -0.65
CA GLU A 361 -4.98 31.30 0.25
C GLU A 361 -6.03 31.00 1.34
N ARG A 362 -7.10 30.27 1.01
CA ARG A 362 -8.14 29.90 2.00
C ARG A 362 -7.71 28.82 2.99
N ALA A 363 -6.70 28.02 2.67
CA ALA A 363 -6.18 27.00 3.57
C ALA A 363 -5.17 27.53 4.60
N GLN A 364 -4.81 28.82 4.54
CA GLN A 364 -3.87 29.49 5.45
C GLN A 364 -4.52 30.55 6.35
N SER A 365 -5.81 30.85 6.15
CA SER A 365 -6.67 31.64 7.06
C SER A 365 -7.45 30.73 7.99
#